data_AF-A0A0B2UQW6-F1
#
_entry.id   AF-A0A0B2UQW6-F1
#
_cell.length_a   1.000
_cell.length_b   1.000
_cell.length_c   1.000
_cell.angle_alpha   90.00
_cell.angle_beta   90.00
_cell.angle_gamma   90.00
#
_symmetry.space_group_name_H-M   'P 1'
#
loop_
_entity.id
_entity.type
_entity.pdbx_description
1 polymer ?
#
loop_
_entity_poly.entity_id
_entity_poly.type
_entity_poly.pdbx_seq_one_letter_code
_entity_poly.pdbx_strand_id
1 'polypeptide(L)'
;EPDESDMPVWYMPDEFGMRIGHSIEPNFRMVPMFYSAQNVAYSLLFPVRDVKTDEVVTRDYVDNTVLREHSDWRHILMHPWAPVDLSRANLHHVFQQDEFFIVSYLGR
;
A
#
# COMPACT_ATOMS: atom_id res chain seq x y z
N GLU A 1 30.66 -5.70 -1.57
CA GLU A 1 29.34 -6.30 -1.86
C GLU A 1 28.38 -5.80 -0.80
N PRO A 2 27.13 -5.44 -1.15
CA PRO A 2 26.15 -5.04 -0.15
C PRO A 2 25.91 -6.18 0.84
N ASP A 3 25.84 -5.86 2.12
CA ASP A 3 25.52 -6.84 3.17
C ASP A 3 24.02 -7.19 3.12
N GLU A 4 23.60 -8.33 3.67
CA GLU A 4 22.16 -8.67 3.75
C GLU A 4 21.37 -7.60 4.53
N SER A 5 22.04 -6.89 5.45
CA SER A 5 21.49 -5.76 6.18
C SER A 5 21.23 -4.52 5.32
N ASP A 6 21.82 -4.44 4.12
CA ASP A 6 21.61 -3.36 3.15
C ASP A 6 20.44 -3.65 2.19
N MET A 7 19.83 -4.83 2.28
CA MET A 7 18.72 -5.20 1.41
C MET A 7 17.40 -4.53 1.86
N PRO A 8 16.57 -4.06 0.91
CA PRO A 8 15.29 -3.46 1.25
C PRO A 8 14.36 -4.49 1.91
N VAL A 9 13.84 -4.14 3.08
CA VAL A 9 12.86 -4.96 3.80
C VAL A 9 11.46 -4.67 3.26
N TRP A 10 10.79 -5.72 2.79
CA TRP A 10 9.42 -5.63 2.30
C TRP A 10 8.43 -5.88 3.43
N TYR A 11 7.42 -5.01 3.52
CA TYR A 11 6.30 -5.21 4.41
C TYR A 11 5.14 -5.88 3.68
N MET A 12 4.57 -6.92 4.30
CA MET A 12 3.42 -7.64 3.77
C MET A 12 2.46 -8.02 4.91
N PRO A 13 1.14 -7.80 4.75
CA PRO A 13 0.13 -8.34 5.67
C PRO A 13 0.20 -9.87 5.79
N ASP A 14 -0.20 -10.40 6.95
CA ASP A 14 -0.34 -11.84 7.19
C ASP A 14 -1.57 -12.45 6.49
N GLU A 15 -1.83 -13.75 6.70
CA GLU A 15 -2.94 -14.47 6.07
C GLU A 15 -4.30 -13.87 6.42
N PHE A 16 -4.44 -13.30 7.62
CA PHE A 16 -5.66 -12.63 8.05
C PHE A 16 -5.81 -11.29 7.33
N GLY A 17 -4.77 -10.46 7.34
CA GLY A 17 -4.76 -9.15 6.70
C GLY A 17 -4.97 -9.22 5.19
N MET A 18 -4.49 -10.29 4.54
CA MET A 18 -4.72 -10.54 3.11
C MET A 18 -6.14 -10.93 2.76
N ARG A 19 -6.89 -11.52 3.70
CA ARG A 19 -8.31 -11.87 3.49
C ARG A 19 -9.25 -10.67 3.56
N ILE A 20 -8.78 -9.53 4.07
CA ILE A 20 -9.61 -8.32 4.15
C ILE A 20 -9.82 -7.75 2.74
N GLY A 21 -11.06 -7.86 2.28
CA GLY A 21 -11.48 -7.51 0.93
C GLY A 21 -11.55 -6.01 0.67
N HIS A 22 -11.64 -5.65 -0.61
CA HIS A 22 -11.86 -4.29 -1.05
C HIS A 22 -13.32 -3.84 -0.86
N SER A 23 -13.53 -2.58 -0.49
CA SER A 23 -14.77 -1.83 -0.72
C SER A 23 -14.45 -0.38 -1.06
N ILE A 24 -15.27 0.25 -1.91
CA ILE A 24 -15.23 1.71 -2.14
C ILE A 24 -15.80 2.50 -0.95
N GLU A 25 -16.60 1.83 -0.10
CA GLU A 25 -17.18 2.34 1.14
C GLU A 25 -16.74 1.43 2.31
N PRO A 26 -15.44 1.45 2.67
CA PRO A 26 -14.90 0.54 3.67
C PRO A 26 -15.47 0.83 5.07
N ASN A 27 -15.52 -0.19 5.93
CA ASN A 27 -15.76 0.00 7.37
C ASN A 27 -14.48 0.07 8.19
N PHE A 28 -13.35 -0.38 7.65
CA PHE A 28 -12.07 -0.36 8.33
C PHE A 28 -10.99 0.30 7.47
N ARG A 29 -9.99 0.82 8.17
CA ARG A 29 -8.74 1.29 7.58
C ARG A 29 -7.60 0.44 8.12
N MET A 30 -6.69 0.06 7.23
CA MET A 30 -5.45 -0.64 7.57
C MET A 30 -4.26 0.24 7.21
N VAL A 31 -3.36 0.49 8.16
CA VAL A 31 -2.14 1.26 7.92
C VAL A 31 -0.91 0.49 8.39
N PRO A 32 0.21 0.55 7.64
CA PRO A 32 1.48 0.04 8.13
C PRO A 32 2.01 0.94 9.25
N MET A 33 2.51 0.34 10.32
CA MET A 33 3.22 1.05 11.38
C MET A 33 4.49 0.29 11.74
N PHE A 34 5.62 0.98 11.74
CA PHE A 34 6.88 0.40 12.23
C PHE A 34 7.10 0.78 13.69
N TYR A 35 7.24 -0.22 14.55
CA TYR A 35 7.53 -0.04 15.97
C TYR A 35 9.01 -0.30 16.25
N SER A 36 9.78 0.78 16.35
CA SER A 36 11.24 0.75 16.44
C SER A 36 11.77 0.01 17.66
N ALA A 37 11.08 0.08 18.81
CA ALA A 37 11.52 -0.58 20.03
C ALA A 37 11.55 -2.12 19.93
N GLN A 38 10.75 -2.70 19.03
CA GLN A 38 10.75 -4.15 18.76
C GLN A 38 11.35 -4.50 17.40
N ASN A 39 11.68 -3.49 16.58
CA ASN A 39 12.12 -3.69 15.20
C ASN A 39 11.09 -4.51 14.37
N VAL A 40 9.78 -4.24 14.59
CA VAL A 40 8.67 -4.98 13.96
C VAL A 40 7.73 -4.03 13.24
N ALA A 41 7.30 -4.42 12.04
CA ALA A 41 6.24 -3.76 11.30
C ALA A 41 4.88 -4.41 11.59
N TYR A 42 3.88 -3.59 11.90
CA TYR A 42 2.52 -3.99 12.22
C TYR A 42 1.53 -3.51 11.15
N SER A 43 0.44 -4.24 10.97
CA SER A 43 -0.79 -3.74 10.33
C SER A 43 -1.74 -3.25 11.41
N LEU A 44 -1.91 -1.94 11.54
CA LEU A 44 -2.95 -1.39 12.41
C LEU A 44 -4.27 -1.37 11.66
N LEU A 45 -5.25 -2.11 12.17
CA LEU A 45 -6.59 -2.22 11.63
C LEU A 45 -7.59 -1.59 12.61
N PHE A 46 -8.35 -0.59 12.17
CA PHE A 46 -9.33 0.11 13.02
C PHE A 46 -10.57 0.53 12.24
N PRO A 47 -11.75 0.59 12.89
CA PRO A 47 -12.99 0.99 12.24
C PRO A 47 -12.96 2.48 11.90
N VAL A 48 -13.57 2.85 10.77
CA VAL A 48 -13.75 4.26 10.33
C VAL A 48 -15.20 4.74 10.44
N ARG A 49 -16.11 3.84 10.81
CA ARG A 49 -17.52 4.08 11.08
C ARG A 49 -18.02 3.04 12.06
N ASP A 50 -19.21 3.25 12.61
CA ASP A 50 -19.88 2.25 13.44
C ASP A 50 -20.09 0.95 12.64
N VAL A 51 -19.81 -0.18 13.27
CA VAL A 51 -19.91 -1.52 12.69
C VAL A 51 -20.78 -2.42 13.55
N LYS A 52 -21.46 -3.37 12.92
CA LYS A 52 -22.27 -4.38 13.62
C LYS A 52 -21.46 -5.66 13.85
N THR A 53 -21.88 -6.44 14.84
CA THR A 53 -21.42 -7.82 14.98
C THR A 53 -21.70 -8.60 13.70
N ASP A 54 -20.76 -9.45 13.30
CA ASP A 54 -20.80 -10.25 12.07
C ASP A 54 -20.79 -9.45 10.74
N GLU A 55 -20.58 -8.13 10.79
CA GLU A 55 -20.37 -7.33 9.58
C GLU A 55 -19.03 -7.68 8.93
N VAL A 56 -19.03 -7.87 7.61
CA VAL A 56 -17.82 -8.17 6.85
C VAL A 56 -16.87 -6.98 6.89
N VAL A 57 -15.65 -7.21 7.36
CA VAL A 57 -14.58 -6.21 7.37
C VAL A 57 -14.03 -6.00 5.96
N THR A 58 -13.98 -4.74 5.54
CA THR A 58 -13.50 -4.31 4.23
C THR A 58 -12.60 -3.08 4.36
N ARG A 59 -11.66 -2.94 3.42
CA ARG A 59 -10.73 -1.81 3.32
C ARG A 59 -10.76 -1.22 1.91
N ASP A 60 -10.29 0.01 1.75
CA ASP A 60 -9.96 0.54 0.43
C ASP A 60 -8.54 0.10 0.05
N TYR A 61 -8.37 -0.57 -1.10
CA TYR A 61 -7.05 -1.05 -1.56
C TYR A 61 -6.14 0.08 -2.01
N VAL A 62 -6.72 1.22 -2.37
CA VAL A 62 -5.99 2.36 -2.92
C VAL A 62 -5.96 3.55 -1.98
N ASP A 63 -6.38 3.41 -0.72
CA ASP A 63 -6.23 4.46 0.31
C ASP A 63 -4.76 4.62 0.74
N ASN A 64 -3.97 5.21 -0.15
CA ASN A 64 -2.56 5.52 0.03
C ASN A 64 -2.27 6.98 -0.38
N THR A 65 -1.02 7.41 -0.18
CA THR A 65 -0.61 8.79 -0.49
C THR A 65 -0.76 9.13 -1.98
N VAL A 66 -0.51 8.18 -2.89
CA VAL A 66 -0.63 8.39 -4.33
C VAL A 66 -2.06 8.74 -4.72
N LEU A 67 -3.06 8.04 -4.16
CA LEU A 67 -4.47 8.39 -4.40
C LEU A 67 -4.83 9.76 -3.82
N ARG A 68 -4.25 10.16 -2.68
CA ARG A 68 -4.51 11.47 -2.06
C ARG A 68 -3.97 12.62 -2.90
N GLU A 69 -2.80 12.43 -3.50
CA GLU A 69 -2.18 13.39 -4.41
C GLU A 69 -2.86 13.41 -5.78
N HIS A 70 -3.39 12.26 -6.22
CA HIS A 70 -4.03 12.07 -7.53
C HIS A 70 -5.41 11.42 -7.38
N SER A 71 -6.37 12.15 -6.82
CA SER A 71 -7.71 11.63 -6.50
C SER A 71 -8.48 11.06 -7.71
N ASP A 72 -8.16 11.54 -8.92
CA ASP A 72 -8.72 11.09 -10.19
C ASP A 72 -8.14 9.75 -10.68
N TRP A 73 -7.00 9.32 -10.14
CA TRP A 73 -6.29 8.12 -10.58
C TRP A 73 -6.84 6.82 -9.98
N ARG A 74 -7.92 6.86 -9.20
CA ARG A 74 -8.51 5.66 -8.58
C ARG A 74 -8.67 4.50 -9.56
N HIS A 75 -9.23 4.77 -10.74
CA HIS A 75 -9.48 3.78 -11.77
C HIS A 75 -8.19 3.12 -12.31
N ILE A 76 -7.08 3.86 -12.30
CA ILE A 76 -5.75 3.38 -12.69
C ILE A 76 -5.15 2.55 -11.55
N LEU A 77 -5.19 3.07 -10.32
CA LEU A 77 -4.62 2.40 -9.14
C LEU A 77 -5.32 1.08 -8.80
N MET A 78 -6.58 0.92 -9.19
CA MET A 78 -7.34 -0.31 -9.02
C MET A 78 -7.04 -1.38 -10.09
N HIS A 79 -6.25 -1.09 -11.13
CA HIS A 79 -5.91 -2.03 -12.21
C HIS A 79 -5.49 -3.44 -11.76
N PRO A 80 -4.71 -3.62 -10.66
CA PRO A 80 -4.32 -4.96 -10.22
C PRO A 80 -5.50 -5.86 -9.82
N TRP A 81 -6.65 -5.28 -9.47
CA TRP A 81 -7.83 -6.00 -8.97
C TRP A 81 -9.08 -5.81 -9.83
N ALA A 82 -9.18 -4.70 -10.55
CA ALA A 82 -10.29 -4.39 -11.43
C ALA A 82 -9.76 -4.11 -12.84
N PRO A 83 -10.31 -4.74 -13.89
CA PRO A 83 -9.90 -4.45 -15.25
C PRO A 83 -10.08 -2.97 -15.56
N VAL A 84 -9.06 -2.35 -16.14
CA VAL A 84 -9.15 -1.00 -16.71
C VAL A 84 -8.57 -1.02 -18.11
N ASP A 85 -9.27 -0.37 -19.04
CA ASP A 85 -8.80 -0.18 -20.39
C ASP A 85 -7.80 0.99 -20.43
N LEU A 86 -6.52 0.66 -20.53
CA LEU A 86 -5.43 1.62 -20.67
C LEU A 86 -4.96 1.77 -22.12
N SER A 87 -5.70 1.24 -23.12
CA SER A 87 -5.29 1.26 -24.53
C SER A 87 -5.08 2.67 -25.10
N ARG A 88 -5.71 3.69 -24.50
CA ARG A 88 -5.59 5.10 -24.87
C ARG A 88 -4.63 5.89 -23.98
N ALA A 89 -4.08 5.28 -22.94
CA ALA A 89 -3.16 5.93 -22.03
C ALA A 89 -1.76 6.04 -22.67
N ASN A 90 -1.14 7.20 -22.55
CA ASN A 90 0.25 7.38 -22.96
C ASN A 90 1.17 6.99 -21.79
N LEU A 91 1.60 5.72 -21.77
CA LEU A 91 2.46 5.17 -20.72
C LEU A 91 3.93 5.35 -21.11
N HIS A 92 4.58 6.34 -20.51
CA HIS A 92 6.03 6.50 -20.64
C HIS A 92 6.74 5.61 -19.63
N HIS A 93 7.51 4.64 -20.11
CA HIS A 93 8.41 3.91 -19.23
C HIS A 93 9.55 4.84 -18.80
N VAL A 94 9.62 5.16 -17.51
CA VAL A 94 10.71 5.93 -16.92
C VAL A 94 11.72 4.95 -16.35
N PHE A 95 12.92 4.92 -16.94
CA PHE A 95 14.04 4.21 -16.35
C PHE A 95 14.56 5.04 -15.17
N GLN A 96 14.42 4.51 -13.96
CA GLN A 96 15.09 5.08 -12.79
C GLN A 96 16.57 4.74 -12.87
N GLN A 97 17.44 5.71 -12.59
CA GLN A 97 18.88 5.47 -12.49
C GLN A 97 19.21 4.69 -11.22
N ASP A 98 20.34 3.99 -11.19
CA ASP A 98 20.78 3.18 -10.04
C ASP A 98 20.80 4.01 -8.74
N GLU A 99 21.10 5.31 -8.83
CA GLU A 99 21.11 6.22 -7.68
C GLU A 99 19.75 6.30 -6.97
N PHE A 100 18.62 6.16 -7.69
CA PHE A 100 17.28 6.17 -7.10
C PHE A 100 17.10 5.08 -6.03
N PHE A 101 17.74 3.92 -6.22
CA PHE A 101 17.62 2.77 -5.33
C PHE A 101 18.66 2.79 -4.19
N ILE A 102 19.67 3.67 -4.28
CA ILE A 102 20.81 3.73 -3.35
C ILE A 102 20.68 4.92 -2.38
N VAL A 103 19.96 5.98 -2.75
CA VAL A 103 19.91 7.27 -2.01
C VAL A 103 19.15 7.23 -0.68
N SER A 104 18.61 6.09 -0.23
CA SER A 104 18.08 5.98 1.14
C SER A 104 19.15 5.98 2.25
N TYR A 105 20.46 5.96 1.92
CA TYR A 105 21.53 5.89 2.93
C TYR A 105 22.29 7.20 3.22
N LEU A 106 22.04 8.30 2.50
CA LEU A 106 22.73 9.59 2.72
C LEU A 106 21.78 10.68 3.25
N GLY A 107 20.97 10.29 4.24
CA GLY A 107 20.20 11.18 5.10
C GLY A 107 20.88 11.46 6.44
N ARG A 108 22.20 11.73 6.43
CA ARG A 108 22.93 12.56 7.40
C ARG A 108 23.99 13.35 6.68
#